data_AF-A0A370QSD2-F1
#
_entry.id   AF-A0A370QSD2-F1
#
_cell.length_a   1.000
_cell.length_b   1.000
_cell.length_c   1.000
_cell.angle_alpha   90.00
_cell.angle_beta   90.00
_cell.angle_gamma   90.00
#
_symmetry.space_group_name_H-M   'P 1'
#
loop_
_entity.id
_entity.type
_entity.pdbx_description
1 polymer ?
#
loop_
_entity_poly.entity_id
_entity_poly.type
_entity_poly.pdbx_seq_one_letter_code
_entity_poly.pdbx_strand_id
1 'polypeptide(L)'
;MDEYTLHRHDLAELKYLCSILFNQGMAALDDSNHGWVNDPTSAVSLQLNELLEHISTFGLTFRLKHPHDSELTELLDAYLDETYDLFSNYSINEQALKKWFKAKGRILRYLAGEQQSASELS
;
A
#
# COMPACT_ATOMS: atom_id res chain seq x y z
N MET A 1 28.77 3.21 7.90
CA MET A 1 27.39 3.39 8.38
C MET A 1 26.57 2.40 7.58
N ASP A 2 26.07 1.37 8.24
CA ASP A 2 25.64 0.10 7.64
C ASP A 2 24.47 0.28 6.67
N GLU A 3 24.73 0.06 5.38
CA GLU A 3 23.73 0.02 4.30
C GLU A 3 22.55 -0.93 4.64
N TYR A 4 22.83 -1.96 5.45
CA TYR A 4 21.85 -2.93 5.94
C TYR A 4 20.84 -2.34 6.94
N THR A 5 21.25 -1.34 7.74
CA THR A 5 20.36 -0.65 8.69
C THR A 5 19.43 0.33 7.97
N LEU A 6 19.95 1.00 6.93
CA LEU A 6 19.17 1.91 6.11
C LEU A 6 18.07 1.15 5.35
N HIS A 7 18.42 0.04 4.71
CA HIS A 7 17.46 -0.81 4.01
C HIS A 7 16.34 -1.34 4.91
N ARG A 8 16.68 -1.82 6.12
CA ARG A 8 15.68 -2.27 7.11
C ARG A 8 14.76 -1.15 7.56
N HIS A 9 15.28 0.06 7.71
CA HIS A 9 14.48 1.23 8.05
C HIS A 9 13.51 1.59 6.93
N ASP A 10 14.01 1.68 5.69
CA ASP A 10 13.20 1.96 4.50
C ASP A 10 12.08 0.89 4.31
N LEU A 11 12.38 -0.40 4.55
CA LEU A 11 11.38 -1.49 4.56
C LEU A 11 10.33 -1.35 5.67
N ALA A 12 10.75 -1.02 6.89
CA ALA A 12 9.85 -0.83 8.01
C ALA A 12 8.91 0.37 7.78
N GLU A 13 9.43 1.44 7.16
CA GLU A 13 8.67 2.61 6.77
C GLU A 13 7.61 2.27 5.71
N LEU A 14 7.97 1.54 4.65
CA LEU A 14 7.00 1.03 3.68
C LEU A 14 5.88 0.21 4.32
N LYS A 15 6.24 -0.69 5.24
CA LYS A 15 5.26 -1.51 5.97
C LYS A 15 4.32 -0.68 6.81
N TYR A 16 4.86 0.32 7.50
CA TYR A 16 4.07 1.24 8.30
C TYR A 16 3.11 2.05 7.41
N LEU A 17 3.63 2.65 6.34
CA LEU A 17 2.85 3.42 5.37
C LEU A 17 1.72 2.60 4.73
N CYS A 18 2.00 1.37 4.27
CA CYS A 18 0.98 0.48 3.72
C CYS A 18 -0.10 0.14 4.75
N SER A 19 0.28 0.02 6.03
CA SER A 19 -0.66 -0.23 7.12
C SER A 19 -1.52 0.98 7.43
N ILE A 20 -0.96 2.19 7.42
CA ILE A 20 -1.74 3.43 7.55
C ILE A 20 -2.73 3.54 6.40
N LEU A 21 -2.27 3.34 5.16
CA LEU A 21 -3.11 3.47 3.96
C LEU A 21 -4.31 2.54 4.04
N PHE A 22 -4.10 1.30 4.50
CA PHE A 22 -5.20 0.37 4.71
C PHE A 22 -6.18 0.82 5.79
N ASN A 23 -5.67 1.30 6.93
CA ASN A 23 -6.53 1.77 8.02
C ASN A 23 -7.36 3.00 7.59
N GLN A 24 -6.75 3.95 6.88
CA GLN A 24 -7.46 5.11 6.35
C GLN A 24 -8.48 4.71 5.28
N GLY A 25 -8.13 3.79 4.38
CA GLY A 25 -9.08 3.23 3.42
C GLY A 25 -10.25 2.54 4.11
N MET A 26 -10.01 1.81 5.19
CA MET A 26 -11.08 1.17 5.96
C MET A 26 -11.95 2.18 6.70
N ALA A 27 -11.37 3.27 7.23
CA ALA A 27 -12.13 4.35 7.83
C ALA A 27 -13.01 5.07 6.80
N ALA A 28 -12.52 5.28 5.57
CA ALA A 28 -13.32 5.82 4.46
C ALA A 28 -14.50 4.91 4.10
N LEU A 29 -14.28 3.59 4.12
CA LEU A 29 -15.32 2.59 3.88
C LEU A 29 -16.34 2.47 5.03
N ASP A 30 -15.93 2.70 6.28
CA ASP A 30 -16.80 2.69 7.47
C ASP A 30 -17.65 3.97 7.58
N ASP A 31 -17.06 5.13 7.29
CA ASP A 31 -17.74 6.44 7.26
C ASP A 31 -18.79 6.54 6.12
N SER A 32 -18.73 5.62 5.15
CA SER A 32 -19.72 5.43 4.08
C SER A 32 -21.06 4.86 4.64
N ASN A 33 -21.65 5.55 5.62
CA ASN A 33 -22.85 5.20 6.38
C ASN A 33 -24.14 5.17 5.53
N HIS A 34 -24.05 5.53 4.24
CA HIS A 34 -25.09 5.42 3.22
C HIS A 34 -24.62 4.54 2.05
N GLY A 35 -24.59 3.22 2.26
CA GLY A 35 -24.64 2.25 1.15
C GLY A 35 -23.52 2.34 0.11
N TRP A 36 -22.26 2.29 0.56
CA TRP A 36 -21.09 2.17 -0.33
C TRP A 36 -20.83 3.40 -1.21
N VAL A 37 -21.30 4.57 -0.78
CA VAL A 37 -21.01 5.84 -1.45
C VAL A 37 -19.76 6.46 -0.84
N ASN A 38 -18.70 6.59 -1.65
CA ASN A 38 -17.49 7.32 -1.27
C ASN A 38 -17.61 8.77 -1.74
N ASP A 39 -17.44 9.73 -0.82
CA ASP A 39 -17.35 11.15 -1.20
C ASP A 39 -15.87 11.51 -1.45
N PRO A 40 -15.45 11.74 -2.71
CA PRO A 40 -14.04 12.02 -3.03
C PRO A 40 -13.58 13.40 -2.54
N THR A 41 -14.50 14.27 -2.09
CA THR A 41 -14.20 15.59 -1.51
C THR A 41 -14.14 15.58 0.02
N SER A 42 -14.46 14.45 0.65
CA SER A 42 -14.37 14.27 2.10
C SER A 42 -12.93 14.43 2.57
N ALA A 43 -12.78 14.94 3.80
CA ALA A 43 -11.48 15.07 4.45
C ALA A 43 -10.72 13.72 4.48
N VAL A 44 -11.43 12.60 4.64
CA VAL A 44 -10.83 11.26 4.65
C VAL A 44 -10.29 10.88 3.26
N SER A 45 -11.04 11.17 2.21
CA SER A 45 -10.61 10.91 0.82
C SER A 45 -9.42 11.78 0.42
N LEU A 46 -9.40 13.05 0.83
CA LEU A 46 -8.26 13.94 0.59
C LEU A 46 -7.00 13.44 1.30
N GLN A 47 -7.11 13.07 2.59
CA GLN A 47 -6.00 12.49 3.36
C GLN A 47 -5.48 11.18 2.73
N LEU A 48 -6.39 10.35 2.21
CA LEU A 48 -6.03 9.11 1.54
C LEU A 48 -5.26 9.40 0.24
N ASN A 49 -5.67 10.39 -0.55
CA ASN A 49 -4.95 10.81 -1.75
C ASN A 49 -3.55 11.39 -1.43
N GLU A 50 -3.45 12.24 -0.41
CA GLU A 50 -2.15 12.75 0.06
C GLU A 50 -1.23 11.61 0.50
N LEU A 51 -1.78 10.61 1.19
CA LEU A 51 -1.03 9.44 1.60
C LEU A 51 -0.62 8.56 0.40
N LEU A 52 -1.48 8.36 -0.60
CA LEU A 52 -1.12 7.65 -1.83
C LEU A 52 0.05 8.33 -2.55
N GLU A 53 0.00 9.65 -2.70
CA GLU A 53 1.07 10.42 -3.35
C GLU A 53 2.38 10.33 -2.55
N HIS A 54 2.30 10.42 -1.23
CA HIS A 54 3.46 10.27 -0.36
C HIS A 54 4.10 8.89 -0.50
N ILE A 55 3.30 7.82 -0.50
CA ILE A 55 3.78 6.44 -0.64
C ILE A 55 4.36 6.21 -2.04
N SER A 56 3.74 6.76 -3.09
CA SER A 56 4.27 6.67 -4.45
C SER A 56 5.66 7.32 -4.56
N THR A 57 5.82 8.53 -4.00
CA THR A 57 7.11 9.24 -3.97
C THR A 57 8.15 8.46 -3.17
N PHE A 58 7.73 7.88 -2.04
CA PHE A 58 8.59 7.01 -1.23
C PHE A 58 9.01 5.76 -1.99
N GLY A 59 8.08 5.08 -2.67
CA GLY A 59 8.31 3.88 -3.47
C GLY A 59 9.29 4.11 -4.62
N LEU A 60 9.19 5.26 -5.29
CA LEU A 60 10.16 5.66 -6.33
C LEU A 60 11.56 5.85 -5.73
N THR A 61 11.65 6.53 -4.58
CA THR A 61 12.92 6.74 -3.88
C THR A 61 13.52 5.41 -3.42
N PHE A 62 12.68 4.52 -2.88
CA PHE A 62 13.04 3.18 -2.47
C PHE A 62 13.59 2.37 -3.66
N ARG A 63 12.91 2.40 -4.82
CA ARG A 63 13.36 1.72 -6.04
C ARG A 63 14.73 2.20 -6.52
N LEU A 64 15.02 3.49 -6.39
CA LEU A 64 16.32 4.08 -6.73
C LEU A 64 17.42 3.64 -5.76
N LYS A 65 17.12 3.55 -4.46
CA LYS A 65 18.06 3.08 -3.42
C LYS A 65 18.28 1.57 -3.47
N HIS A 66 17.24 0.80 -3.80
CA HIS A 66 17.19 -0.66 -3.72
C HIS A 66 16.67 -1.26 -5.03
N PRO A 67 17.46 -1.22 -6.12
CA PRO A 67 17.03 -1.72 -7.43
C PRO A 67 16.78 -3.24 -7.46
N HIS A 68 17.32 -3.99 -6.49
CA HIS A 68 17.09 -5.42 -6.35
C HIS A 68 15.69 -5.76 -5.82
N ASP A 69 15.02 -4.83 -5.15
CA ASP A 69 13.67 -4.98 -4.61
C ASP A 69 12.58 -4.54 -5.60
N SER A 70 12.84 -4.77 -6.89
CA SER A 70 11.89 -4.45 -7.98
C SER A 70 10.51 -5.08 -7.75
N GLU A 71 10.46 -6.35 -7.31
CA GLU A 71 9.21 -7.05 -7.01
C GLU A 71 8.39 -6.33 -5.93
N LEU A 72 9.04 -5.85 -4.86
CA LEU A 72 8.35 -5.06 -3.82
C LEU A 72 7.76 -3.78 -4.39
N THR A 73 8.52 -3.09 -5.24
CA THR A 73 8.06 -1.83 -5.84
C THR A 73 6.91 -2.05 -6.82
N GLU A 74 6.91 -3.16 -7.57
CA GLU A 74 5.78 -3.54 -8.43
C GLU A 74 4.53 -3.92 -7.63
N LEU A 75 4.70 -4.64 -6.51
CA LEU A 75 3.60 -4.96 -5.59
C LEU A 75 3.04 -3.69 -4.92
N LEU A 76 3.90 -2.72 -4.62
CA LEU A 76 3.51 -1.41 -4.11
C LEU A 76 2.71 -0.62 -5.13
N ASP A 77 3.20 -0.47 -6.36
CA ASP A 77 2.49 0.19 -7.46
C ASP A 77 1.10 -0.44 -7.67
N ALA A 78 1.03 -1.78 -7.73
CA ALA A 78 -0.25 -2.48 -7.89
C ALA A 78 -1.20 -2.25 -6.71
N TYR A 79 -0.69 -2.16 -5.48
CA TYR A 79 -1.52 -1.86 -4.32
C TYR A 79 -2.03 -0.42 -4.34
N LEU A 80 -1.21 0.54 -4.73
CA LEU A 80 -1.59 1.95 -4.85
C LEU A 80 -2.63 2.16 -5.95
N ASP A 81 -2.45 1.53 -7.12
CA ASP A 81 -3.37 1.62 -8.26
C ASP A 81 -4.76 1.07 -7.91
N GLU A 82 -4.82 -0.11 -7.28
CA GLU A 82 -6.09 -0.70 -6.83
C GLU A 82 -6.74 0.10 -5.70
N THR A 83 -5.95 0.80 -4.87
CA THR A 83 -6.47 1.72 -3.86
C THR A 83 -7.08 2.95 -4.54
N TYR A 84 -6.38 3.52 -5.53
CA TYR A 84 -6.86 4.67 -6.29
C TYR A 84 -8.15 4.34 -7.06
N ASP A 85 -8.21 3.20 -7.76
CA ASP A 85 -9.41 2.74 -8.47
C ASP A 85 -10.63 2.60 -7.53
N LEU A 86 -10.39 2.08 -6.32
CA LEU A 86 -11.43 1.88 -5.31
C LEU A 86 -12.01 3.21 -4.80
N PHE A 87 -11.14 4.18 -4.45
CA PHE A 87 -11.54 5.44 -3.82
C PHE A 87 -11.75 6.60 -4.80
N SER A 88 -11.42 6.44 -6.08
CA SER A 88 -11.71 7.43 -7.12
C SER A 88 -13.19 7.38 -7.54
N ASN A 89 -13.85 6.23 -7.35
CA ASN A 89 -15.25 6.06 -7.67
C ASN A 89 -16.18 6.49 -6.52
N TYR A 90 -17.28 7.17 -6.85
CA TYR A 90 -18.33 7.51 -5.89
C TYR A 90 -19.08 6.28 -5.34
N SER A 91 -18.93 5.12 -5.98
CA SER A 91 -19.59 3.88 -5.59
C SER A 91 -18.53 2.80 -5.44
N ILE A 92 -18.41 2.25 -4.24
CA ILE A 92 -17.46 1.17 -3.97
C ILE A 92 -17.94 -0.11 -4.65
N ASN A 93 -17.18 -0.59 -5.62
CA ASN A 93 -17.47 -1.83 -6.31
C ASN A 93 -16.92 -3.02 -5.51
N GLU A 94 -17.74 -4.03 -5.22
CA GLU A 94 -17.31 -5.25 -4.53
C GLU A 94 -16.13 -5.95 -5.24
N GLN A 95 -16.08 -5.87 -6.58
CA GLN A 95 -14.95 -6.42 -7.35
C GLN A 95 -13.66 -5.65 -7.11
N ALA A 96 -13.71 -4.32 -7.11
CA ALA A 96 -12.56 -3.47 -6.80
C ALA A 96 -12.10 -3.69 -5.36
N LEU A 97 -13.05 -3.81 -4.42
CA LEU A 97 -12.76 -4.10 -3.02
C LEU A 97 -12.03 -5.45 -2.85
N LYS A 98 -12.49 -6.51 -3.54
CA LYS A 98 -11.83 -7.83 -3.54
C LYS A 98 -10.41 -7.76 -4.12
N LYS A 99 -10.20 -7.00 -5.20
CA LYS A 99 -8.87 -6.83 -5.78
C LYS A 99 -7.94 -6.04 -4.86
N TRP A 100 -8.44 -4.98 -4.23
CA TRP A 100 -7.70 -4.19 -3.24
C TRP A 100 -7.25 -5.06 -2.05
N PHE A 101 -8.14 -5.87 -1.47
CA PHE A 101 -7.76 -6.82 -0.42
C PHE A 101 -6.71 -7.83 -0.87
N LYS A 102 -6.78 -8.30 -2.12
CA LYS A 102 -5.79 -9.22 -2.70
C LYS A 102 -4.43 -8.55 -2.88
N ALA A 103 -4.39 -7.30 -3.36
CA ALA A 103 -3.17 -6.52 -3.51
C ALA A 103 -2.51 -6.25 -2.15
N LYS A 104 -3.29 -5.80 -1.16
CA LYS A 104 -2.88 -5.65 0.25
C LYS A 104 -2.28 -6.95 0.80
N GLY A 105 -2.95 -8.09 0.58
CA GLY A 105 -2.47 -9.39 1.06
C GLY A 105 -1.10 -9.76 0.48
N ARG A 106 -0.87 -9.47 -0.80
CA ARG A 106 0.41 -9.75 -1.47
C ARG A 106 1.55 -8.90 -0.91
N ILE A 107 1.35 -7.59 -0.81
CA ILE A 107 2.39 -6.68 -0.33
C ILE A 107 2.74 -6.91 1.13
N LEU A 108 1.74 -7.13 1.99
CA LEU A 108 1.99 -7.42 3.41
C LEU A 108 2.70 -8.76 3.60
N ARG A 109 2.40 -9.76 2.78
CA ARG A 109 3.09 -11.05 2.80
C ARG A 109 4.56 -10.92 2.41
N TYR A 110 4.85 -10.13 1.37
CA TYR A 110 6.21 -9.82 0.97
C TYR A 110 6.96 -9.09 2.10
N LEU A 111 6.36 -8.02 2.64
CA LEU A 111 6.92 -7.20 3.73
C LEU A 111 7.01 -7.93 5.08
N ALA A 112 6.26 -9.02 5.28
CA ALA A 112 6.35 -9.88 6.45
C ALA A 112 7.48 -10.93 6.35
N GLY A 113 8.15 -11.02 5.19
CA GLY A 113 9.29 -11.92 5.01
C GLY A 113 8.92 -13.37 4.72
N GLU A 114 7.71 -13.65 4.20
CA GLU A 114 7.30 -15.03 3.81
C GLU A 114 8.07 -15.61 2.61
N GLN A 115 9.21 -15.02 2.22
CA GLN A 115 10.19 -15.60 1.30
C GLN A 115 11.61 -15.75 1.89
N GLN A 116 11.87 -15.39 3.15
CA GLN A 116 13.21 -15.54 3.75
C GLN A 116 13.49 -16.92 4.38
N SER A 117 12.68 -17.95 4.13
CA SER A 117 12.96 -19.32 4.64
C SER A 117 13.41 -20.32 3.57
N ALA A 118 13.65 -19.91 2.32
CA ALA A 118 14.00 -20.86 1.25
C ALA A 118 15.45 -20.78 0.74
N SER A 119 16.25 -19.78 1.13
CA SER A 119 17.58 -19.56 0.51
C SER A 119 18.78 -19.64 1.46
N GLU A 120 18.56 -19.86 2.76
CA GLU A 120 19.64 -19.95 3.78
C GLU A 120 19.92 -21.41 4.21
N LEU A 121 19.53 -22.39 3.40
CA LEU A 121 19.81 -23.83 3.61
C LEU A 121 20.29 -24.48 2.30
N SER A 122 21.43 -24.03 1.79
CA SER A 122 22.21 -24.78 0.78
C SER A 122 23.67 -24.35 0.77
#